data_AF-A0A662EZU5-F1
#
_entry.id   AF-A0A662EZU5-F1
#
_cell.length_a   1.000
_cell.length_b   1.000
_cell.length_c   1.000
_cell.angle_alpha   90.00
_cell.angle_beta   90.00
_cell.angle_gamma   90.00
#
_symmetry.space_group_name_H-M   'P 1'
#
loop_
_entity.id
_entity.type
_entity.pdbx_description
1 polymer ?
#
loop_
_entity_poly.entity_id
_entity_poly.type
_entity_poly.pdbx_seq_one_letter_code
_entity_poly.pdbx_strand_id
1 'polypeptide(L)'
;WFDLPPFIRRERIIRDAISAFRRGEYALSIYGLLPQPEGVLWDYLKEANPAELTLEELIEIQGRSYVTVEAFLREILSRLIGTEELPFYRFVKFAEFTDDGTLNRHAVEHGISLAFATRENAIRVILLLDFVHFVLKELEHNRTHHCGL
;
A
#
# COMPACT_ATOMS: atom_id res chain seq x y z
N TRP A 1 0.52 -11.97 -8.00
CA TRP A 1 -0.05 -11.47 -6.73
C TRP A 1 -0.18 -12.62 -5.74
N PHE A 2 -1.04 -13.61 -5.96
CA PHE A 2 -1.34 -14.66 -4.97
C PHE A 2 -0.30 -15.78 -4.85
N ASP A 3 0.94 -15.49 -5.21
CA ASP A 3 2.14 -16.31 -5.02
C ASP A 3 2.95 -15.90 -3.78
N LEU A 4 2.56 -14.83 -3.07
CA LEU A 4 3.17 -14.37 -1.82
C LEU A 4 2.19 -14.49 -0.64
N PRO A 5 2.61 -14.97 0.56
CA PRO A 5 1.70 -15.12 1.71
C PRO A 5 0.93 -13.84 2.10
N PRO A 6 1.55 -12.64 2.14
CA PRO A 6 0.83 -11.39 2.41
C PRO A 6 -0.30 -11.08 1.42
N PHE A 7 -0.17 -11.51 0.16
CA PHE A 7 -1.20 -11.33 -0.87
C PHE A 7 -2.30 -12.40 -0.79
N ILE A 8 -1.95 -13.65 -0.48
CA ILE A 8 -2.93 -14.76 -0.34
C ILE A 8 -3.99 -14.42 0.70
N ARG A 9 -3.59 -13.85 1.85
CA ARG A 9 -4.50 -13.43 2.94
C ARG A 9 -5.57 -12.43 2.49
N ARG A 10 -5.30 -11.67 1.42
CA ARG A 10 -6.17 -10.61 0.88
C ARG A 10 -6.83 -11.00 -0.43
N GLU A 11 -6.66 -12.25 -0.89
CA GLU A 11 -7.08 -12.68 -2.22
C GLU A 11 -8.55 -12.38 -2.51
N ARG A 12 -9.45 -12.69 -1.57
CA ARG A 12 -10.88 -12.43 -1.74
C ARG A 12 -11.16 -10.94 -2.00
N ILE A 13 -10.65 -10.05 -1.14
CA ILE A 13 -10.87 -8.61 -1.24
C ILE A 13 -10.33 -8.07 -2.57
N ILE A 14 -9.12 -8.48 -2.94
CA ILE A 14 -8.48 -8.05 -4.19
C ILE A 14 -9.28 -8.55 -5.40
N ARG A 15 -9.73 -9.81 -5.41
CA ARG A 15 -10.54 -10.36 -6.50
C ARG A 15 -11.89 -9.66 -6.63
N ASP A 16 -12.56 -9.38 -5.52
CA ASP A 16 -13.83 -8.67 -5.50
C ASP A 16 -13.68 -7.25 -6.06
N ALA A 17 -12.62 -6.55 -5.67
CA ALA A 17 -12.33 -5.20 -6.14
C ALA A 17 -11.90 -5.14 -7.62
N ILE A 18 -11.19 -6.16 -8.12
CA ILE A 18 -10.92 -6.31 -9.57
C ILE A 18 -12.20 -6.64 -10.35
N SER A 19 -13.10 -7.42 -9.76
CA SER A 19 -14.41 -7.70 -10.34
C SER A 19 -15.25 -6.42 -10.46
N ALA A 20 -15.23 -5.57 -9.43
CA ALA A 20 -15.85 -4.24 -9.45
C ALA A 20 -15.26 -3.34 -10.55
N PHE A 21 -13.94 -3.31 -10.71
CA PHE A 21 -13.28 -2.58 -11.81
C PHE A 21 -13.80 -3.00 -13.18
N ARG A 22 -13.93 -4.32 -13.41
CA ARG A 22 -14.42 -4.88 -14.68
C ARG A 22 -15.87 -4.52 -14.96
N ARG A 23 -16.69 -4.28 -13.93
CA ARG A 23 -18.07 -3.78 -14.06
C ARG A 23 -18.18 -2.27 -14.20
N GLY A 24 -17.06 -1.53 -14.14
CA GLY A 24 -17.06 -0.07 -14.16
C GLY A 24 -17.37 0.57 -12.80
N GLU A 25 -17.42 -0.22 -11.72
CA GLU A 25 -17.66 0.25 -10.36
C GLU A 25 -16.34 0.77 -9.73
N TYR A 26 -15.81 1.87 -10.27
CA TYR A 26 -14.47 2.35 -9.92
C TYR A 26 -14.35 2.77 -8.45
N ALA A 27 -15.39 3.35 -7.85
CA ALA A 27 -15.41 3.67 -6.43
C ALA A 27 -15.19 2.42 -5.57
N LEU A 28 -15.93 1.34 -5.84
CA LEU A 28 -15.81 0.08 -5.10
C LEU A 28 -14.46 -0.60 -5.33
N SER A 29 -13.96 -0.55 -6.56
CA SER A 29 -12.61 -1.03 -6.88
C SER A 29 -11.54 -0.27 -6.09
N ILE A 30 -11.60 1.06 -6.09
CA ILE A 30 -10.63 1.90 -5.38
C ILE A 30 -10.74 1.67 -3.87
N TYR A 31 -11.95 1.68 -3.28
CA TYR A 31 -12.10 1.38 -1.85
C TYR A 31 -11.58 -0.01 -1.47
N GLY A 32 -11.80 -1.02 -2.31
CA GLY A 32 -11.32 -2.37 -2.05
C GLY A 32 -9.81 -2.51 -2.18
N LEU A 33 -9.17 -1.77 -3.10
CA LEU A 33 -7.74 -1.91 -3.40
C LEU A 33 -6.84 -0.90 -2.68
N LEU A 34 -7.28 0.33 -2.44
CA LEU A 34 -6.43 1.42 -1.93
C LEU A 34 -5.77 1.12 -0.57
N PRO A 35 -6.42 0.42 0.38
CA PRO A 35 -5.78 0.03 1.64
C PRO A 35 -4.82 -1.16 1.49
N GLN A 36 -4.90 -1.93 0.40
CA GLN A 36 -4.23 -3.24 0.30
C GLN A 36 -2.70 -3.15 0.20
N PRO A 37 -2.07 -2.20 -0.52
CA PRO A 37 -0.62 -2.07 -0.53
C PRO A 37 -0.06 -1.92 0.89
N GLU A 38 -0.73 -1.15 1.74
CA GLU A 38 -0.32 -0.99 3.14
C GLU A 38 -0.48 -2.28 3.95
N GLY A 39 -1.64 -2.91 3.86
CA GLY A 39 -1.86 -4.18 4.55
C GLY A 39 -0.85 -5.26 4.11
N VAL A 40 -0.57 -5.38 2.82
CA VAL A 40 0.41 -6.34 2.27
C VAL A 40 1.81 -6.08 2.85
N LEU A 41 2.25 -4.83 2.85
CA LEU A 41 3.56 -4.45 3.37
C LEU A 41 3.67 -4.70 4.88
N TRP A 42 2.59 -4.40 5.62
CA TRP A 42 2.52 -4.69 7.04
C TRP A 42 2.67 -6.19 7.34
N ASP A 43 1.92 -7.04 6.64
CA ASP A 43 2.02 -8.48 6.80
C ASP A 43 3.43 -9.00 6.46
N TYR A 44 4.04 -8.48 5.40
CA TYR A 44 5.40 -8.84 5.02
C TYR A 44 6.42 -8.48 6.10
N LEU A 45 6.35 -7.24 6.63
CA LEU A 45 7.27 -6.79 7.70
C LEU A 45 7.10 -7.61 8.98
N LYS A 46 5.85 -7.88 9.36
CA LYS A 46 5.52 -8.72 10.52
C LYS A 46 6.06 -10.15 10.40
N GLU A 47 6.00 -10.74 9.21
CA GLU A 47 6.55 -12.08 8.95
C GLU A 47 8.09 -12.08 8.84
N ALA A 48 8.68 -11.01 8.28
CA ALA A 48 10.12 -10.90 8.10
C ALA A 48 10.88 -10.67 9.39
N ASN A 49 10.29 -9.98 10.37
CA ASN A 49 10.94 -9.62 11.63
C ASN A 49 10.06 -9.87 12.87
N PRO A 50 9.81 -11.14 13.26
CA PRO A 50 8.95 -11.45 14.39
C PRO A 50 9.48 -10.94 15.75
N ALA A 51 10.78 -10.61 15.85
CA ALA A 51 11.34 -9.97 17.05
C ALA A 51 10.94 -8.48 17.17
N GLU A 52 10.68 -7.78 16.06
CA GLU A 52 10.17 -6.40 16.06
C GLU A 52 8.68 -6.30 16.44
N LEU A 53 7.96 -7.41 16.58
CA LEU A 53 6.64 -7.38 17.22
C LEU A 53 6.70 -6.88 18.67
N THR A 54 7.84 -7.04 19.35
CA THR A 54 8.08 -6.39 20.65
C THR A 54 8.38 -4.89 20.53
N LEU A 55 8.74 -4.42 19.32
CA LEU A 55 8.95 -3.01 19.03
C LEU A 55 7.61 -2.27 18.88
N GLU A 56 6.54 -2.91 18.41
CA GLU A 56 5.18 -2.34 18.45
C GLU A 56 4.72 -2.02 19.89
N GLU A 57 5.03 -2.91 20.86
CA GLU A 57 4.79 -2.66 22.29
C GLU A 57 5.70 -1.55 22.86
N LEU A 58 6.90 -1.34 22.30
CA LEU A 58 7.83 -0.28 22.70
C LEU A 58 7.57 1.07 22.01
N ILE A 59 6.96 1.08 20.82
CA ILE A 59 6.64 2.29 20.04
C ILE A 59 5.41 2.99 20.62
N GLU A 60 4.43 2.25 21.16
CA GLU A 60 3.33 2.84 21.95
C GLU A 60 3.86 3.64 23.17
N ILE A 61 5.02 3.26 23.70
CA ILE A 61 5.61 3.88 24.91
C ILE A 61 6.42 5.16 24.60
N GLN A 62 6.87 5.39 23.35
CA GLN A 62 7.79 6.50 23.03
C GLN A 62 7.22 7.64 22.18
N GLY A 63 5.98 7.57 21.71
CA GLY A 63 5.34 8.69 20.98
C GLY A 63 6.10 9.14 19.72
N ARG A 64 6.94 8.26 19.15
CA ARG A 64 7.70 8.53 17.93
C ARG A 64 6.99 7.92 16.72
N SER A 65 6.76 8.78 15.74
CA SER A 65 6.25 8.48 14.40
C SER A 65 6.72 7.11 13.91
N TYR A 66 5.79 6.18 13.85
CA TYR A 66 5.75 5.01 12.98
C TYR A 66 6.92 4.91 11.99
N VAL A 67 7.62 3.77 11.96
CA VAL A 67 8.14 3.25 10.70
C VAL A 67 6.91 2.90 9.86
N THR A 68 6.27 3.92 9.27
CA THR A 68 5.03 3.72 8.50
C THR A 68 5.37 2.89 7.27
N VAL A 69 4.39 2.14 6.77
CA VAL A 69 4.41 1.62 5.40
C VAL A 69 4.80 2.72 4.39
N GLU A 70 4.42 3.98 4.66
CA GLU A 70 4.87 5.14 3.90
C GLU A 70 6.39 5.31 3.92
N ALA A 71 7.07 5.20 5.07
CA ALA A 71 8.54 5.23 5.14
C ALA A 71 9.18 4.09 4.34
N PHE A 72 8.61 2.88 4.42
CA PHE A 72 9.09 1.74 3.64
C PHE A 72 8.94 1.96 2.12
N LEU A 73 7.78 2.47 1.69
CA LEU A 73 7.54 2.83 0.30
C LEU A 73 8.47 3.95 -0.17
N ARG A 74 8.73 4.96 0.67
CA ARG A 74 9.67 6.05 0.36
C ARG A 74 11.07 5.52 0.13
N GLU A 75 11.54 4.64 1.00
CA GLU A 75 12.86 4.00 0.87
C GLU A 75 12.96 3.18 -0.42
N ILE A 76 11.92 2.39 -0.74
CA ILE A 76 11.88 1.61 -1.98
C ILE A 76 11.96 2.54 -3.20
N LEU A 77 11.12 3.58 -3.26
CA LEU A 77 11.10 4.49 -4.40
C LEU A 77 12.43 5.26 -4.52
N SER A 78 13.01 5.66 -3.39
CA SER A 78 14.30 6.36 -3.34
C SER A 78 15.40 5.48 -3.95
N ARG A 79 15.45 4.19 -3.57
CA ARG A 79 16.44 3.23 -4.10
C ARG A 79 16.22 2.85 -5.55
N LEU A 80 14.97 2.69 -5.99
CA LEU A 80 14.68 2.17 -7.33
C LEU A 80 14.70 3.25 -8.40
N ILE A 81 14.17 4.44 -8.09
CA ILE A 81 13.92 5.50 -9.08
C ILE A 81 14.39 6.89 -8.61
N GLY A 82 15.07 6.99 -7.46
CA GLY A 82 15.68 8.23 -6.98
C GLY A 82 14.67 9.28 -6.50
N THR A 83 13.45 8.89 -6.16
CA THR A 83 12.42 9.80 -5.63
C THR A 83 11.80 9.27 -4.35
N GLU A 84 11.53 10.16 -3.39
CA GLU A 84 10.79 9.86 -2.17
C GLU A 84 9.31 10.23 -2.29
N GLU A 85 8.86 10.68 -3.47
CA GLU A 85 7.50 11.08 -3.69
C GLU A 85 6.56 9.88 -3.73
N LEU A 86 5.79 9.70 -2.67
CA LEU A 86 4.76 8.66 -2.63
C LEU A 86 3.59 9.00 -3.53
N PRO A 87 3.18 8.08 -4.43
CA PRO A 87 1.99 8.28 -5.24
C PRO A 87 0.76 8.16 -4.34
N PHE A 88 -0.02 9.25 -4.20
CA PHE A 88 -1.34 9.31 -3.54
C PHE A 88 -1.37 9.09 -2.02
N TYR A 89 -0.27 8.78 -1.32
CA TYR A 89 -0.23 8.53 0.14
C TYR A 89 -0.08 9.80 1.01
N ARG A 90 -0.13 10.98 0.42
CA ARG A 90 0.14 12.23 1.13
C ARG A 90 -0.98 12.54 2.14
N PHE A 91 -0.58 12.80 3.39
CA PHE A 91 -1.46 13.47 4.34
C PHE A 91 -1.91 14.83 3.78
N VAL A 92 -3.19 15.13 3.95
CA VAL A 92 -3.78 16.42 3.56
C VAL A 92 -4.64 16.93 4.71
N LYS A 93 -4.56 18.23 4.99
CA LYS A 93 -5.52 18.86 5.90
C LYS A 93 -6.83 19.04 5.16
N PHE A 94 -7.94 18.56 5.72
CA PHE A 94 -9.24 18.62 5.05
C PHE A 94 -9.71 20.05 4.75
N ALA A 95 -9.37 21.02 5.61
CA ALA A 95 -9.70 22.43 5.37
C ALA A 95 -9.00 23.02 4.12
N GLU A 96 -7.90 22.41 3.67
CA GLU A 96 -7.10 22.84 2.52
C GLU A 96 -7.29 21.89 1.31
N PHE A 97 -8.08 20.83 1.46
CA PHE A 97 -8.29 19.84 0.41
C PHE A 97 -9.27 20.35 -0.65
N THR A 98 -8.84 20.28 -1.91
CA THR A 98 -9.70 20.55 -3.07
C THR A 98 -9.95 19.23 -3.78
N ASP A 99 -11.21 18.84 -3.91
CA ASP A 99 -11.59 17.61 -4.62
C ASP A 99 -11.57 17.84 -6.14
N ASP A 100 -10.39 17.72 -6.73
CA ASP A 100 -10.15 17.86 -8.17
C ASP A 100 -10.21 16.52 -8.92
N GLY A 101 -10.62 15.46 -8.24
CA GLY A 101 -10.68 14.10 -8.77
C GLY A 101 -9.33 13.38 -8.81
N THR A 102 -8.25 14.02 -8.35
CA THR A 102 -6.98 13.32 -8.15
C THR A 102 -7.06 12.35 -6.97
N LEU A 103 -6.27 11.29 -7.05
CA LEU A 103 -6.27 10.27 -6.01
C LEU A 103 -5.45 10.74 -4.81
N ASN A 104 -6.07 10.75 -3.63
CA ASN A 104 -5.39 10.95 -2.35
C ASN A 104 -5.94 9.95 -1.32
N ARG A 105 -5.10 9.04 -0.84
CA ARG A 105 -5.44 7.99 0.14
C ARG A 105 -6.12 8.56 1.38
N HIS A 106 -5.51 9.57 1.98
CA HIS A 106 -6.01 10.17 3.22
C HIS A 106 -7.42 10.75 3.00
N ALA A 107 -7.63 11.52 1.93
CA ALA A 107 -8.94 12.09 1.62
C ALA A 107 -9.99 11.03 1.23
N VAL A 108 -9.61 10.01 0.45
CA VAL A 108 -10.54 8.95 0.01
C VAL A 108 -10.99 8.08 1.18
N GLU A 109 -10.08 7.62 2.03
CA GLU A 109 -10.41 6.75 3.16
C GLU A 109 -11.21 7.46 4.26
N HIS A 110 -11.04 8.78 4.40
CA HIS A 110 -11.86 9.60 5.27
C HIS A 110 -13.17 10.10 4.62
N GLY A 111 -13.46 9.72 3.37
CA GLY A 111 -14.68 10.10 2.66
C GLY A 111 -14.75 11.59 2.28
N ILE A 112 -13.62 12.29 2.28
CA ILE A 112 -13.50 13.71 1.95
C ILE A 112 -13.42 13.92 0.43
N SER A 113 -12.76 13.02 -0.30
CA SER A 113 -12.77 13.03 -1.77
C SER A 113 -13.97 12.23 -2.28
N LEU A 114 -14.73 12.80 -3.21
CA LEU A 114 -15.91 12.23 -3.85
C LEU A 114 -15.71 12.04 -5.36
N ALA A 115 -14.88 12.87 -5.99
CA ALA A 115 -14.61 12.84 -7.42
C ALA A 115 -13.54 11.81 -7.85
N PHE A 116 -12.96 11.06 -6.89
CA PHE A 116 -11.87 10.12 -7.16
C PHE A 116 -12.25 8.90 -8.03
N ALA A 117 -13.54 8.61 -8.20
CA ALA A 117 -14.07 7.37 -8.77
C ALA A 117 -13.92 7.27 -10.30
N THR A 118 -12.70 7.38 -10.81
CA THR A 118 -12.37 7.32 -12.24
C THR A 118 -11.67 6.02 -12.61
N ARG A 119 -11.78 5.61 -13.88
CA ARG A 119 -11.05 4.45 -14.42
C ARG A 119 -9.53 4.61 -14.26
N GLU A 120 -9.04 5.82 -14.47
CA GLU A 120 -7.62 6.16 -14.40
C GLU A 120 -7.08 5.98 -12.98
N ASN A 121 -7.81 6.47 -11.96
CA ASN A 121 -7.43 6.27 -10.57
C ASN A 121 -7.49 4.81 -10.16
N ALA A 122 -8.49 4.06 -10.61
CA ALA A 122 -8.55 2.63 -10.33
C ALA A 122 -7.34 1.89 -10.93
N ILE A 123 -6.91 2.23 -12.15
CA ILE A 123 -5.69 1.68 -12.76
C ILE A 123 -4.45 2.05 -11.96
N ARG A 124 -4.33 3.30 -11.49
CA ARG A 124 -3.21 3.72 -10.64
C ARG A 124 -3.08 2.86 -9.38
N VAL A 125 -4.19 2.54 -8.71
CA VAL A 125 -4.18 1.67 -7.53
C VAL A 125 -3.81 0.24 -7.89
N ILE A 126 -4.35 -0.29 -8.99
CA ILE A 126 -3.98 -1.62 -9.49
C ILE A 126 -2.48 -1.72 -9.78
N LEU A 127 -1.90 -0.71 -10.43
CA LEU A 127 -0.47 -0.66 -10.74
C LEU A 127 0.39 -0.52 -9.48
N LEU A 128 -0.06 0.25 -8.49
CA LEU A 128 0.63 0.32 -7.21
C LEU A 128 0.67 -1.05 -6.50
N LEU A 129 -0.46 -1.76 -6.50
CA LEU A 129 -0.53 -3.09 -5.91
C LEU A 129 0.38 -4.09 -6.65
N ASP A 130 0.44 -4.00 -7.97
CA ASP A 130 1.34 -4.80 -8.80
C ASP A 130 2.82 -4.48 -8.55
N PHE A 131 3.15 -3.19 -8.41
CA PHE A 131 4.48 -2.74 -8.05
C PHE A 131 4.91 -3.27 -6.68
N VAL A 132 4.04 -3.19 -5.67
CA VAL A 132 4.33 -3.76 -4.34
C VAL A 132 4.58 -5.27 -4.43
N HIS A 133 3.77 -5.99 -5.21
CA HIS A 133 4.00 -7.43 -5.45
C HIS A 133 5.37 -7.69 -6.05
N PHE A 134 5.73 -6.97 -7.12
CA PHE A 134 7.02 -7.07 -7.78
C PHE A 134 8.18 -6.85 -6.79
N VAL A 135 8.14 -5.76 -6.02
CA VAL A 135 9.20 -5.42 -5.05
C VAL A 135 9.36 -6.51 -3.99
N LEU A 136 8.26 -6.98 -3.40
CA LEU A 136 8.32 -8.04 -2.38
C LEU A 136 8.89 -9.34 -2.93
N LYS A 137 8.53 -9.70 -4.17
CA LYS A 137 9.07 -10.89 -4.84
C LYS A 137 10.58 -10.80 -5.06
N GLU A 138 11.08 -9.64 -5.46
CA GLU A 138 12.52 -9.40 -5.61
C GLU A 138 13.25 -9.44 -4.25
N LEU A 139 12.63 -8.94 -3.18
CA LEU A 139 13.19 -9.02 -1.83
C LEU A 139 13.28 -10.48 -1.33
N GLU A 140 12.26 -11.29 -1.55
CA GLU A 140 12.29 -12.72 -1.21
C GLU A 140 13.37 -13.47 -2.00
N HIS A 141 13.48 -13.20 -3.31
CA HIS A 141 14.51 -13.81 -4.15
C HIS A 141 15.91 -13.52 -3.60
N ASN A 142 16.23 -12.25 -3.32
CA ASN A 142 17.53 -11.86 -2.78
C ASN A 142 17.82 -12.46 -1.40
N ARG A 143 16.81 -12.60 -0.54
CA ARG A 143 16.95 -13.20 0.79
C ARG A 143 17.31 -14.69 0.73
N THR A 144 16.72 -15.44 -0.21
CA THR A 144 17.04 -16.86 -0.39
C THR A 144 18.48 -17.10 -0.88
N HIS A 145 19.04 -16.18 -1.67
CA HIS A 145 20.43 -16.28 -2.15
C HIS A 145 21.48 -15.91 -1.10
N HIS A 146 21.15 -15.08 -0.10
CA HIS A 146 22.09 -14.70 0.96
C HIS A 146 22.18 -15.68 2.13
N CYS A 147 21.22 -16.62 2.28
CA CYS A 147 21.27 -17.69 3.28
C CYS A 147 21.92 -18.99 2.77
N GLY A 148 22.47 -18.99 1.55
CA GLY A 148 23.12 -20.15 0.91
C GLY A 148 24.65 -20.10 0.91
N LEU A 149 25.29 -19.67 2.00
CA LEU A 149 26.74 -19.75 2.23
C LEU A 149 27.06 -20.37 3.60
#